data_AF-A0A2A5X5H7-F1
#
_entry.id   AF-A0A2A5X5H7-F1
#
_cell.length_a   1.000
_cell.length_b   1.000
_cell.length_c   1.000
_cell.angle_alpha   90.00
_cell.angle_beta   90.00
_cell.angle_gamma   90.00
#
_symmetry.space_group_name_H-M   'P 1'
#
loop_
_entity.id
_entity.type
_entity.pdbx_description
1 polymer ?
#
loop_
_entity_poly.entity_id
_entity_poly.type
_entity_poly.pdbx_seq_one_letter_code
_entity_poly.pdbx_strand_id
1 'polypeptide(L)' 'MTKKKSLQKTLADKVDLKGVGLHTGKEVNLAFKPAPVNTGYVFVRTDLNPQTEIPADIQHV' A
#
# COMPACT_ATOMS: atom_id res chain seq x y z
N MET A 1 12.61 -31.18 13.54
CA MET A 1 12.90 -30.02 12.67
C MET A 1 12.07 -28.84 13.14
N THR A 2 12.69 -27.84 13.78
CA THR A 2 11.96 -26.67 14.32
C THR A 2 11.77 -25.64 13.22
N LYS A 3 10.53 -25.46 12.74
CA LYS A 3 10.20 -24.43 11.74
C LYS A 3 10.41 -23.06 12.38
N LYS A 4 11.33 -22.24 11.85
CA LYS A 4 11.53 -20.86 12.29
C LYS A 4 10.23 -20.07 12.06
N LYS A 5 9.64 -19.53 13.12
CA LYS A 5 8.42 -18.71 13.03
C LYS A 5 8.74 -17.41 12.29
N SER A 6 8.17 -17.23 11.10
CA SER A 6 8.20 -15.96 10.37
C SER A 6 7.03 -15.10 10.84
N LEU A 7 7.31 -13.92 11.38
CA LEU A 7 6.29 -12.95 11.74
C LEU A 7 5.98 -12.05 10.53
N GLN A 8 4.74 -11.57 10.44
CA GLN A 8 4.40 -10.53 9.49
C GLN A 8 5.18 -9.24 9.79
N LYS A 9 5.39 -8.45 8.75
CA LYS A 9 6.09 -7.16 8.85
C LYS A 9 5.20 -6.07 8.27
N THR A 10 5.28 -4.91 8.88
CA THR A 10 4.74 -3.66 8.35
C THR A 10 5.82 -2.59 8.51
N LEU A 11 5.55 -1.37 8.03
CA LEU A 11 6.48 -0.26 8.18
C LEU A 11 6.57 0.17 9.64
N ALA A 12 7.76 0.62 10.07
CA ALA A 12 7.92 1.21 11.40
C ALA A 12 7.24 2.59 11.47
N ASP A 13 7.39 3.38 10.41
CA ASP A 13 6.85 4.74 10.29
C ASP A 13 6.32 4.97 8.87
N LYS A 14 5.57 6.07 8.70
CA LYS A 14 5.11 6.48 7.37
C LYS A 14 6.27 6.96 6.49
N VAL A 15 6.14 6.74 5.18
CA VAL A 15 7.09 7.24 4.17
C VAL A 15 6.29 7.96 3.09
N ASP A 16 6.70 9.19 2.77
CA ASP A 16 6.06 10.03 1.75
C ASP A 16 7.01 10.19 0.54
N LEU A 17 6.48 9.98 -0.67
CA LEU A 17 7.18 10.17 -1.94
C LEU A 17 6.39 11.10 -2.86
N LYS A 18 7.10 11.83 -3.70
CA LYS A 18 6.52 12.63 -4.79
C LYS A 18 7.13 12.22 -6.11
N GLY A 19 6.33 12.17 -7.16
CA GLY A 19 6.81 11.82 -8.48
C GLY A 19 5.77 12.01 -9.57
N VAL A 20 6.09 11.52 -10.76
CA VAL A 20 5.22 11.59 -11.95
C VAL A 20 4.88 10.18 -12.39
N GLY A 21 3.60 9.93 -12.68
CA GLY A 21 3.14 8.64 -13.21
C GLY A 21 3.70 8.41 -14.62
N LEU A 22 4.42 7.31 -14.81
CA LEU A 22 5.13 7.01 -16.07
C LEU A 22 4.22 7.08 -17.31
N HIS A 23 3.03 6.48 -17.24
CA HIS A 23 2.13 6.41 -18.40
C HIS A 23 1.16 7.58 -18.52
N THR A 24 0.86 8.28 -17.42
CA THR A 24 -0.14 9.35 -17.39
C THR A 24 0.47 10.74 -17.42
N GLY A 25 1.75 10.88 -17.08
CA GLY A 25 2.43 12.16 -16.91
C GLY A 25 1.91 13.00 -15.74
N LYS A 26 1.02 12.47 -14.89
CA LYS A 26 0.43 13.21 -13.78
C LYS A 26 1.33 13.19 -12.56
N GLU A 27 1.43 14.33 -11.88
CA GLU A 27 2.05 14.41 -10.56
C GLU A 27 1.24 13.61 -9.54
N VAL A 28 1.94 12.86 -8.69
CA VAL A 28 1.35 12.02 -7.65
C VAL A 28 2.16 12.18 -6.36
N ASN A 29 1.45 12.26 -5.25
CA ASN A 29 2.01 12.06 -3.91
C ASN A 29 1.63 10.65 -3.45
N LEU A 30 2.62 9.83 -3.10
CA LEU A 30 2.42 8.48 -2.59
C LEU A 30 2.85 8.41 -1.12
N ALA A 31 1.97 7.90 -0.27
CA ALA A 31 2.26 7.69 1.15
C ALA A 31 2.15 6.20 1.48
N PHE A 32 3.25 5.61 1.95
CA PHE A 32 3.22 4.29 2.56
C PHE A 32 3.00 4.45 4.07
N LYS A 33 2.08 3.67 4.63
CA LYS A 33 1.72 3.72 6.06
C LYS A 33 1.84 2.34 6.69
N PRO A 34 2.18 2.25 7.98
CA PRO A 34 2.02 1.01 8.75
C PRO A 34 0.56 0.53 8.69
N ALA A 35 0.39 -0.79 8.73
CA ALA A 35 -0.92 -1.45 8.68
C ALA A 35 -0.98 -2.58 9.71
N PRO A 36 -2.19 -2.89 10.24
CA PRO A 36 -2.39 -4.02 11.14
C PRO A 36 -1.98 -5.37 10.53
N VAL A 37 -1.90 -6.38 11.41
CA VAL A 37 -1.67 -7.77 10.99
C VAL A 37 -2.80 -8.24 10.07
N ASN A 38 -2.45 -9.07 9.08
CA ASN A 38 -3.35 -9.65 8.07
C ASN A 38 -3.99 -8.66 7.08
N THR A 39 -3.59 -7.39 7.06
CA THR A 39 -4.10 -6.42 6.07
C THR A 39 -3.65 -6.75 4.64
N GLY A 40 -2.46 -7.32 4.46
CA GLY A 40 -1.85 -7.46 3.14
C GLY A 40 -1.36 -6.10 2.61
N TYR A 41 -1.41 -5.91 1.29
CA TYR A 41 -1.13 -4.62 0.64
C TYR A 41 -2.44 -4.04 0.09
N VAL A 42 -2.72 -2.78 0.40
CA VAL A 42 -3.92 -2.08 -0.04
C VAL A 42 -3.53 -0.73 -0.61
N PHE A 43 -3.93 -0.46 -1.86
CA PHE A 43 -3.81 0.86 -2.46
C PHE A 43 -5.03 1.69 -2.08
N VAL A 44 -4.84 2.97 -1.75
CA VAL A 44 -5.94 3.87 -1.38
C VAL A 44 -5.92 5.09 -2.29
N ARG A 45 -7.00 5.29 -3.04
CA ARG A 45 -7.24 6.50 -3.84
C ARG A 45 -7.81 7.60 -2.95
N THR A 46 -6.91 8.35 -2.33
CA THR A 46 -7.24 9.42 -1.38
C THR A 46 -7.81 10.68 -2.03
N ASP A 47 -7.68 10.80 -3.34
CA ASP A 47 -8.19 11.89 -4.16
C ASP A 47 -9.69 11.76 -4.50
N LEU A 48 -10.31 10.61 -4.18
CA LEU A 48 -11.74 10.36 -4.39
C LEU A 48 -12.56 10.64 -3.12
N ASN A 49 -13.85 10.93 -3.29
CA ASN A 49 -14.81 11.08 -2.20
C ASN A 49 -16.07 10.21 -2.45
N PRO A 50 -16.29 9.12 -1.67
CA PRO A 50 -15.42 8.65 -0.60
C PRO A 50 -14.09 8.09 -1.12
N GLN A 51 -13.09 8.01 -0.25
CA GLN A 51 -11.82 7.37 -0.57
C GLN A 51 -12.07 5.90 -0.93
N THR A 52 -11.34 5.40 -1.93
CA THR A 52 -11.50 4.03 -2.42
C THR A 52 -10.28 3.20 -2.05
N GLU A 53 -10.49 2.09 -1.36
CA GLU A 53 -9.47 1.08 -1.06
C GLU A 53 -9.52 -0.03 -2.11
N ILE A 54 -8.34 -0.45 -2.58
CA ILE A 54 -8.17 -1.49 -3.58
C ILE A 54 -7.10 -2.47 -3.05
N PRO A 55 -7.50 -3.64 -2.52
CA PRO A 55 -6.56 -4.67 -2.11
C PRO A 55 -5.71 -5.13 -3.31
N ALA A 56 -4.42 -5.34 -3.10
CA ALA A 56 -3.54 -5.94 -4.09
C ALA A 56 -3.76 -7.47 -4.12
N ASP A 57 -4.92 -7.86 -4.64
CA ASP A 57 -5.37 -9.24 -4.81
C ASP A 57 -5.63 -9.55 -6.29
N ILE A 58 -5.53 -10.81 -6.69
CA ILE A 58 -5.70 -11.24 -8.08
C ILE A 58 -7.11 -10.93 -8.63
N GLN A 59 -8.12 -10.84 -7.77
CA GLN A 59 -9.47 -10.48 -8.18
C GLN A 59 -9.62 -8.99 -8.58
N HIS A 60 -8.60 -8.17 -8.34
CA HIS A 60 -8.60 -6.73 -8.59
C HIS A 60 -7.62 -6.31 -9.70
N VAL A 61 -7.15 -7.25 -10.53
CA VAL A 61 -6.24 -7.00 -11.68
C VAL A 61 -7.01 -6.70 -12.96
#